data_AF-A0A2M7VTN1-F1
#
_entry.id   AF-A0A2M7VTN1-F1
#
_cell.length_a   1.000
_cell.length_b   1.000
_cell.length_c   1.000
_cell.angle_alpha   90.00
_cell.angle_beta   90.00
_cell.angle_gamma   90.00
#
_symmetry.space_group_name_H-M   'P 1'
#
loop_
_entity.id
_entity.type
_entity.pdbx_description
1 polymer ?
#
loop_
_entity_poly.entity_id
_entity_poly.type
_entity_poly.pdbx_seq_one_letter_code
_entity_poly.pdbx_strand_id
1 'polypeptide(L)'
;MKKLSLDINNREAFEQNLIHHFKDAKYLFYFNSNNENANILAVSNSEKVMENNWKIGFISYDYKNQIEQLSSNHTDEIGFPDEFFFSPQLLVEFSEHKININFDDKIYNETDLRALVHQLSSQEIKKSEALSVKMLPIVSKENYLKNVVKLKKHIQLGDIYEVNYCQEYAASNVEINPIDTYFKLNKKSPTPFSCFVKYHDKFLLCASPERFMSKIGDKLISQPIKGTIKRGSTSQEDEQLKIQLQNDPKERSENIMIVDLVRNDLAKIATRNSVKVDELCEIYTFPQVHQMISTISAALKPEVDFKTIVHALFPMGSMTGAPKIRAMELIEQYEDAKRGLYSGTVGYIKPNSDFDFNVVIRSILYNSSLKKISYFVGGAITNLSEPEKEYEECLLKAKAINEVLKAHPTLPKGGLT
;
A
#
# COMPACT_ATOMS: atom_id res chain seq x y z
N MET A 1 -27.73 -6.32 7.11
CA MET A 1 -27.03 -7.55 6.70
C MET A 1 -27.36 -8.66 7.69
N LYS A 2 -27.61 -9.87 7.21
CA LYS A 2 -27.67 -11.07 8.06
C LYS A 2 -26.25 -11.56 8.35
N LYS A 3 -26.09 -12.37 9.40
CA LYS A 3 -24.81 -12.93 9.83
C LYS A 3 -24.85 -14.45 9.80
N LEU A 4 -23.77 -15.06 9.37
CA LEU A 4 -23.55 -16.52 9.32
C LEU A 4 -22.12 -16.81 9.78
N SER A 5 -21.95 -17.77 10.69
CA SER A 5 -20.62 -18.20 11.16
C SER A 5 -20.41 -19.68 10.83
N LEU A 6 -19.24 -20.02 10.28
CA LEU A 6 -18.91 -21.35 9.77
C LEU A 6 -17.46 -21.71 10.07
N ASP A 7 -17.19 -23.00 10.26
CA ASP A 7 -15.84 -23.53 10.43
C ASP A 7 -15.17 -23.79 9.08
N ILE A 8 -13.84 -23.63 9.03
CA ILE A 8 -13.00 -23.89 7.86
C ILE A 8 -11.73 -24.67 8.25
N ASN A 9 -11.30 -25.59 7.38
CA ASN A 9 -10.15 -26.46 7.68
C ASN A 9 -8.81 -25.94 7.10
N ASN A 10 -8.85 -25.25 5.95
CA ASN A 10 -7.67 -24.68 5.29
C ASN A 10 -7.95 -23.24 4.85
N ARG A 11 -7.52 -22.28 5.66
CA ARG A 11 -7.78 -20.85 5.47
C ARG A 11 -7.18 -20.31 4.17
N GLU A 12 -5.90 -20.55 3.90
CA GLU A 12 -5.20 -19.99 2.73
C GLU A 12 -5.85 -20.46 1.41
N ALA A 13 -6.11 -21.76 1.29
CA ALA A 13 -6.75 -22.31 0.09
C ALA A 13 -8.19 -21.79 -0.07
N PHE A 14 -8.94 -21.73 1.03
CA PHE A 14 -10.31 -21.23 1.01
C PHE A 14 -10.38 -19.75 0.61
N GLU A 15 -9.52 -18.89 1.17
CA GLU A 15 -9.43 -17.47 0.83
C GLU A 15 -9.16 -17.26 -0.67
N GLN A 16 -8.20 -17.99 -1.23
CA GLN A 16 -7.90 -17.90 -2.67
C GLN A 16 -9.06 -18.40 -3.54
N ASN A 17 -9.68 -19.53 -3.19
CA ASN A 17 -10.83 -20.08 -3.91
C ASN A 17 -12.04 -19.13 -3.86
N LEU A 18 -12.28 -18.48 -2.72
CA LEU A 18 -13.38 -17.53 -2.56
C LEU A 18 -13.17 -16.27 -3.39
N ILE A 19 -11.95 -15.72 -3.42
CA ILE A 19 -11.62 -14.59 -4.30
C ILE A 19 -11.78 -14.99 -5.77
N HIS A 20 -11.37 -16.22 -6.15
CA HIS A 20 -11.56 -16.73 -7.50
C HIS A 20 -13.04 -16.90 -7.87
N HIS A 21 -13.88 -17.35 -6.92
CA HIS A 21 -15.32 -17.47 -7.12
C HIS A 21 -15.96 -16.11 -7.45
N PHE A 22 -15.53 -15.05 -6.76
CA PHE A 22 -16.04 -13.69 -6.98
C PHE A 22 -15.24 -12.87 -7.99
N LYS A 23 -14.41 -13.50 -8.83
CA LYS A 23 -13.57 -12.81 -9.81
C LYS A 23 -14.34 -11.95 -10.81
N ASP A 24 -15.63 -12.22 -11.03
CA ASP A 24 -16.49 -11.49 -11.97
C ASP A 24 -17.27 -10.33 -11.33
N ALA A 25 -17.21 -10.19 -9.99
CA ALA A 25 -17.81 -9.04 -9.31
C ALA A 25 -17.16 -7.72 -9.77
N LYS A 26 -17.92 -6.62 -9.81
CA LYS A 26 -17.38 -5.30 -10.20
C LYS A 26 -16.36 -4.79 -9.18
N TYR A 27 -16.65 -4.97 -7.89
CA TYR A 27 -15.81 -4.53 -6.79
C TYR A 27 -15.48 -5.72 -5.89
N LEU A 28 -14.19 -5.95 -5.72
CA LEU A 28 -13.67 -6.96 -4.80
C LEU A 28 -12.53 -6.34 -4.01
N PHE A 29 -12.55 -6.49 -2.69
CA PHE A 29 -11.50 -6.02 -1.81
C PHE A 29 -11.14 -7.14 -0.85
N TYR A 30 -9.86 -7.44 -0.73
CA TYR A 30 -9.35 -8.40 0.23
C TYR A 30 -8.19 -7.76 1.00
N PHE A 31 -8.36 -7.58 2.29
CA PHE A 31 -7.32 -7.12 3.21
C PHE A 31 -6.71 -8.32 3.91
N ASN A 32 -5.39 -8.43 3.84
CA ASN A 32 -4.63 -9.50 4.45
C ASN A 32 -3.64 -8.93 5.45
N SER A 33 -3.88 -9.23 6.73
CA SER A 33 -3.04 -8.69 7.79
C SER A 33 -1.78 -9.52 8.04
N ASN A 34 -1.61 -10.69 7.39
CA ASN A 34 -0.48 -11.64 7.52
C ASN A 34 0.04 -11.88 8.96
N ASN A 35 -0.76 -11.52 9.95
CA ASN A 35 -0.54 -11.58 11.40
C ASN A 35 -1.82 -12.12 12.05
N GLU A 36 -1.90 -12.13 13.37
CA GLU A 36 -3.04 -12.69 14.11
C GLU A 36 -4.36 -11.91 13.95
N ASN A 37 -4.38 -10.79 13.22
CA ASN A 37 -5.62 -10.09 12.92
C ASN A 37 -6.47 -10.80 11.86
N ALA A 38 -7.75 -10.46 11.81
CA ALA A 38 -8.68 -11.04 10.86
C ALA A 38 -8.43 -10.51 9.43
N ASN A 39 -8.39 -11.41 8.45
CA ASN A 39 -8.49 -11.01 7.04
C ASN A 39 -9.94 -10.62 6.73
N ILE A 40 -10.13 -9.78 5.72
CA ILE A 40 -11.44 -9.30 5.34
C ILE A 40 -11.59 -9.38 3.83
N LEU A 41 -12.62 -10.06 3.35
CA LEU A 41 -13.06 -10.03 1.95
C LEU A 41 -14.38 -9.27 1.86
N ALA A 42 -14.46 -8.29 0.96
CA ALA A 42 -15.65 -7.54 0.65
C ALA A 42 -15.96 -7.63 -0.85
N VAL A 43 -17.22 -7.91 -1.18
CA VAL A 43 -17.70 -8.06 -2.56
C VAL A 43 -18.93 -7.20 -2.78
N SER A 44 -18.99 -6.50 -3.92
CA SER A 44 -20.16 -5.76 -4.34
C SER A 44 -20.22 -5.60 -5.86
N ASN A 45 -21.43 -5.51 -6.39
CA ASN A 45 -21.72 -5.07 -7.76
C ASN A 45 -22.37 -3.68 -7.81
N SER A 46 -22.45 -2.99 -6.66
CA SER A 46 -23.04 -1.67 -6.50
C SER A 46 -22.04 -0.70 -5.88
N GLU A 47 -22.03 0.53 -6.39
CA GLU A 47 -21.23 1.66 -5.88
C GLU A 47 -21.90 2.36 -4.68
N LYS A 48 -23.04 1.85 -4.20
CA LYS A 48 -23.78 2.47 -3.10
C LYS A 48 -22.96 2.42 -1.81
N VAL A 49 -22.81 3.57 -1.19
CA VAL A 49 -22.31 3.71 0.18
C VAL A 49 -23.52 3.87 1.10
N MET A 50 -23.73 2.90 1.98
CA MET A 50 -24.80 2.94 2.96
C MET A 50 -24.33 3.60 4.26
N GLU A 51 -25.21 4.37 4.88
CA GLU A 51 -25.00 4.89 6.22
C GLU A 51 -24.98 3.74 7.24
N ASN A 52 -24.19 3.89 8.31
CA ASN A 52 -24.06 2.90 9.39
C ASN A 52 -23.72 1.48 8.90
N ASN A 53 -22.98 1.37 7.79
CA ASN A 53 -22.50 0.12 7.24
C ASN A 53 -20.97 0.18 7.06
N TRP A 54 -20.36 -0.97 6.77
CA TRP A 54 -18.99 -1.02 6.30
C TRP A 54 -18.84 -0.19 5.02
N LYS A 55 -17.75 0.55 4.93
CA LYS A 55 -17.33 1.29 3.74
C LYS A 55 -15.93 0.83 3.40
N ILE A 56 -15.77 0.28 2.22
CA ILE A 56 -14.52 -0.31 1.75
C ILE A 56 -14.06 0.49 0.56
N GLY A 57 -12.78 0.85 0.50
CA GLY A 57 -12.34 1.73 -0.57
C GLY A 57 -10.90 2.16 -0.52
N PHE A 58 -10.60 3.13 -1.38
CA PHE A 58 -9.27 3.69 -1.55
C PHE A 58 -9.32 5.19 -1.88
N ILE A 59 -8.19 5.84 -1.66
CA ILE A 59 -7.90 7.22 -2.03
C ILE A 59 -6.57 7.21 -2.76
N SER A 60 -6.54 7.68 -4.01
CA SER A 60 -5.35 7.78 -4.84
C SER A 60 -4.44 8.92 -4.34
N TYR A 61 -3.15 8.86 -4.62
CA TYR A 61 -2.21 9.94 -4.31
C TYR A 61 -2.67 11.29 -4.86
N ASP A 62 -3.31 11.29 -6.02
CA ASP A 62 -3.71 12.49 -6.74
C ASP A 62 -4.95 13.17 -6.18
N TYR A 63 -5.65 12.52 -5.24
CA TYR A 63 -6.63 13.19 -4.39
C TYR A 63 -6.05 14.39 -3.64
N LYS A 64 -4.72 14.46 -3.47
CA LYS A 64 -4.01 15.65 -2.95
C LYS A 64 -4.39 16.95 -3.66
N ASN A 65 -4.72 16.88 -4.96
CA ASN A 65 -5.10 18.04 -5.77
C ASN A 65 -6.48 18.60 -5.38
N GLN A 66 -7.30 17.82 -4.63
CA GLN A 66 -8.57 18.26 -4.07
C GLN A 66 -8.42 18.88 -2.67
N ILE A 67 -7.30 18.60 -2.00
CA ILE A 67 -6.99 19.08 -0.65
C ILE A 67 -6.15 20.36 -0.72
N GLU A 68 -5.15 20.37 -1.60
CA GLU A 68 -4.14 21.43 -1.72
C GLU A 68 -4.18 22.04 -3.13
N GLN A 69 -3.61 23.25 -3.27
CA GLN A 69 -3.49 23.93 -4.57
C GLN A 69 -2.36 23.31 -5.42
N LEU A 70 -2.58 22.08 -5.89
CA LEU A 70 -1.64 21.29 -6.68
C LEU A 70 -2.31 20.76 -7.95
N SER A 71 -1.51 20.30 -8.90
CA SER A 71 -1.97 19.70 -10.14
C SER A 71 -1.11 18.49 -10.50
N SER A 72 -1.69 17.51 -11.19
CA SER A 72 -0.92 16.43 -11.81
C SER A 72 -1.24 16.31 -13.29
N ASN A 73 -0.20 16.44 -14.11
CA ASN A 73 -0.27 16.59 -15.56
C ASN A 73 0.34 15.41 -16.31
N HIS A 74 1.06 14.53 -15.61
CA HIS A 74 1.60 13.30 -16.17
C HIS A 74 0.51 12.27 -16.49
N THR A 75 0.88 11.30 -17.33
CA THR A 75 -0.02 10.22 -17.75
C THR A 75 -0.19 9.19 -16.63
N ASP A 76 -1.40 8.67 -16.45
CA ASP A 76 -1.72 7.44 -15.71
C ASP A 76 -2.35 6.44 -16.67
N GLU A 77 -1.60 5.38 -17.02
CA GLU A 77 -2.07 4.35 -17.96
C GLU A 77 -2.98 3.29 -17.30
N ILE A 78 -3.07 3.28 -15.96
CA ILE A 78 -3.92 2.33 -15.22
C ILE A 78 -5.30 2.92 -15.03
N GLY A 79 -5.38 4.17 -14.56
CA GLY A 79 -6.60 4.98 -14.52
C GLY A 79 -7.56 4.63 -13.38
N PHE A 80 -7.06 4.40 -12.16
CA PHE A 80 -7.95 4.36 -11.00
C PHE A 80 -8.55 5.76 -10.73
N PRO A 81 -9.79 5.86 -10.23
CA PRO A 81 -10.34 7.15 -9.80
C PRO A 81 -9.59 7.71 -8.59
N ASP A 82 -9.72 9.01 -8.33
CA ASP A 82 -9.04 9.67 -7.20
C ASP A 82 -9.53 9.16 -5.83
N GLU A 83 -10.78 8.74 -5.74
CA GLU A 83 -11.30 8.02 -4.58
C GLU A 83 -12.43 7.09 -5.02
N PHE A 84 -12.62 6.01 -4.27
CA PHE A 84 -13.78 5.12 -4.45
C PHE A 84 -14.08 4.40 -3.15
N PHE A 85 -15.36 4.41 -2.74
CA PHE A 85 -15.86 3.67 -1.59
C PHE A 85 -17.18 2.99 -1.94
N PHE A 86 -17.40 1.80 -1.40
CA PHE A 86 -18.67 1.08 -1.52
C PHE A 86 -19.02 0.39 -0.20
N SER A 87 -20.32 0.10 0.01
CA SER A 87 -20.75 -0.82 1.06
C SER A 87 -20.89 -2.24 0.50
N PRO A 88 -20.34 -3.25 1.18
CA PRO A 88 -20.33 -4.63 0.68
C PRO A 88 -21.74 -5.22 0.65
N GLN A 89 -22.01 -6.00 -0.39
CA GLN A 89 -23.18 -6.90 -0.46
C GLN A 89 -22.87 -8.24 0.23
N LEU A 90 -21.59 -8.61 0.26
CA LEU A 90 -21.05 -9.74 1.00
C LEU A 90 -19.73 -9.29 1.66
N LEU A 91 -19.60 -9.52 2.96
CA LEU A 91 -18.40 -9.28 3.75
C LEU A 91 -18.06 -10.56 4.50
N VAL A 92 -16.83 -11.05 4.37
CA VAL A 92 -16.33 -12.25 5.05
C VAL A 92 -15.13 -11.86 5.89
N GLU A 93 -15.23 -12.05 7.20
CA GLU A 93 -14.14 -11.88 8.16
C GLU A 93 -13.55 -13.26 8.47
N PHE A 94 -12.25 -13.43 8.27
CA PHE A 94 -11.57 -14.71 8.46
C PHE A 94 -10.81 -14.71 9.78
N SER A 95 -11.01 -15.78 10.55
CA SER A 95 -10.18 -16.19 11.68
C SER A 95 -9.45 -17.49 11.31
N GLU A 96 -8.59 -18.00 12.18
CA GLU A 96 -7.77 -19.19 11.90
C GLU A 96 -8.60 -20.42 11.47
N HIS A 97 -9.71 -20.69 12.16
CA HIS A 97 -10.56 -21.85 11.93
C HIS A 97 -12.02 -21.51 11.62
N LYS A 98 -12.36 -20.21 11.55
CA LYS A 98 -13.75 -19.74 11.42
C LYS A 98 -13.85 -18.59 10.44
N ILE A 99 -15.00 -18.49 9.79
CA ILE A 99 -15.37 -17.32 9.00
C ILE A 99 -16.69 -16.77 9.52
N ASN A 100 -16.79 -15.44 9.51
CA ASN A 100 -18.03 -14.72 9.77
C ASN A 100 -18.45 -14.00 8.49
N ILE A 101 -19.62 -14.36 7.97
CA ILE A 101 -20.17 -13.83 6.74
C ILE A 101 -21.31 -12.89 7.08
N ASN A 102 -21.17 -11.61 6.72
CA ASN A 102 -22.23 -10.62 6.73
C ASN A 102 -22.73 -10.42 5.28
N PHE A 103 -24.03 -10.56 5.02
CA PHE A 103 -24.56 -10.52 3.65
C PHE A 103 -25.89 -9.76 3.53
N ASP A 104 -26.15 -9.22 2.34
CA ASP A 104 -27.45 -8.70 1.92
C ASP A 104 -28.38 -9.86 1.55
N ASP A 105 -29.45 -10.03 2.32
CA ASP A 105 -30.37 -11.16 2.20
C ASP A 105 -31.36 -11.05 1.04
N LYS A 106 -31.34 -9.92 0.31
CA LYS A 106 -32.02 -9.77 -0.97
C LYS A 106 -31.20 -10.33 -2.14
N ILE A 107 -29.91 -10.57 -1.92
CA ILE A 107 -28.95 -11.00 -2.95
C ILE A 107 -28.46 -12.41 -2.67
N TYR A 108 -28.13 -12.71 -1.42
CA TYR A 108 -27.63 -13.99 -0.98
C TYR A 108 -28.61 -14.64 -0.01
N ASN A 109 -28.76 -15.97 -0.08
CA ASN A 109 -29.45 -16.74 0.94
C ASN A 109 -28.46 -17.63 1.71
N GLU A 110 -28.83 -17.97 2.95
CA GLU A 110 -27.94 -18.68 3.86
C GLU A 110 -27.60 -20.10 3.38
N THR A 111 -28.58 -20.81 2.80
CA THR A 111 -28.41 -22.19 2.31
C THR A 111 -27.35 -22.27 1.22
N ASP A 112 -27.41 -21.37 0.25
CA ASP A 112 -26.44 -21.31 -0.86
C ASP A 112 -25.05 -20.91 -0.36
N LEU A 113 -24.96 -19.99 0.60
CA LEU A 113 -23.68 -19.60 1.21
C LEU A 113 -23.04 -20.77 1.97
N ARG A 114 -23.82 -21.58 2.70
CA ARG A 114 -23.33 -22.79 3.36
C ARG A 114 -22.81 -23.82 2.35
N ALA A 115 -23.56 -24.04 1.28
CA ALA A 115 -23.15 -24.94 0.19
C ALA A 115 -21.86 -24.44 -0.50
N LEU A 116 -21.76 -23.14 -0.77
CA LEU A 116 -20.57 -22.50 -1.33
C LEU A 116 -19.34 -22.72 -0.45
N VAL A 117 -19.46 -22.48 0.86
CA VAL A 117 -18.35 -22.66 1.80
C VAL A 117 -17.87 -24.11 1.82
N HIS A 118 -18.80 -25.07 1.86
CA HIS A 118 -18.47 -26.49 1.80
C HIS A 118 -17.74 -26.85 0.50
N GLN A 119 -18.26 -26.39 -0.65
CA GLN A 119 -17.64 -26.64 -1.96
C GLN A 119 -16.21 -26.09 -2.02
N LEU A 120 -16.01 -24.80 -1.69
CA LEU A 120 -14.71 -24.15 -1.81
C LEU A 120 -13.68 -24.65 -0.79
N SER A 121 -14.12 -25.17 0.35
CA SER A 121 -13.24 -25.79 1.36
C SER A 121 -12.63 -27.11 0.89
N SER A 122 -13.28 -27.80 -0.05
CA SER A 122 -12.82 -29.06 -0.63
C SER A 122 -12.04 -28.89 -1.94
N GLN A 123 -11.97 -27.67 -2.47
CA GLN A 123 -11.42 -27.40 -3.79
C GLN A 123 -9.92 -27.13 -3.73
N GLU A 124 -9.17 -27.76 -4.62
CA GLU A 124 -7.75 -27.45 -4.80
C GLU A 124 -7.54 -26.14 -5.55
N ILE A 125 -6.50 -25.41 -5.16
CA ILE A 125 -6.08 -24.18 -5.82
C ILE A 125 -5.55 -24.52 -7.21
N LYS A 126 -6.22 -24.03 -8.26
CA LYS A 126 -5.69 -24.10 -9.63
C LYS A 126 -4.49 -23.16 -9.75
N LYS A 127 -3.31 -23.72 -10.03
CA LYS A 127 -2.11 -22.93 -10.30
C LYS A 127 -2.14 -22.41 -11.74
N SER A 128 -2.05 -21.09 -11.93
CA SER A 128 -1.73 -20.52 -13.24
C SER A 128 -0.26 -20.71 -13.58
N GLU A 129 0.00 -20.93 -14.87
CA GLU A 129 1.33 -20.86 -15.46
C GLU A 129 2.00 -19.52 -15.14
N ALA A 130 3.32 -19.56 -15.08
CA ALA A 130 4.11 -18.43 -14.67
C ALA A 130 4.59 -17.63 -15.89
N LEU A 131 3.92 -16.50 -16.10
CA LEU A 131 4.21 -15.52 -17.15
C LEU A 131 5.52 -14.78 -16.90
N SER A 132 6.20 -14.40 -17.97
CA SER A 132 7.35 -13.50 -17.95
C SER A 132 6.95 -12.17 -18.56
N VAL A 133 6.98 -11.13 -17.75
CA VAL A 133 6.63 -9.77 -18.14
C VAL A 133 7.89 -8.94 -18.26
N LYS A 134 8.16 -8.38 -19.43
CA LYS A 134 9.28 -7.46 -19.62
C LYS A 134 8.89 -6.05 -19.16
N MET A 135 9.17 -5.77 -17.89
CA MET A 135 8.97 -4.44 -17.30
C MET A 135 10.07 -3.48 -17.77
N LEU A 136 9.69 -2.30 -18.25
CA LEU A 136 10.61 -1.26 -18.71
C LEU A 136 10.52 -0.05 -17.77
N PRO A 137 11.64 0.54 -17.36
CA PRO A 137 11.60 1.80 -16.62
C PRO A 137 11.11 2.93 -17.54
N ILE A 138 10.23 3.78 -17.04
CA ILE A 138 9.81 5.01 -17.74
C ILE A 138 10.96 6.02 -17.74
N VAL A 139 11.73 6.06 -16.65
CA VAL A 139 12.90 6.94 -16.49
C VAL A 139 14.18 6.16 -16.69
N SER A 140 15.09 6.63 -17.55
CA SER A 140 16.41 6.00 -17.68
C SER A 140 17.22 6.13 -16.39
N LYS A 141 18.12 5.18 -16.11
CA LYS A 141 19.03 5.28 -14.94
C LYS A 141 19.77 6.62 -14.92
N GLU A 142 20.29 7.06 -16.07
CA GLU A 142 21.01 8.34 -16.17
C GLU A 142 20.13 9.54 -15.76
N ASN A 143 18.88 9.57 -16.21
CA ASN A 143 17.95 10.63 -15.84
C ASN A 143 17.53 10.55 -14.38
N TYR A 144 17.32 9.35 -13.84
CA TYR A 144 17.07 9.14 -12.41
C TYR A 144 18.18 9.76 -11.56
N LEU A 145 19.45 9.44 -11.86
CA LEU A 145 20.60 9.98 -11.12
C LEU A 145 20.68 11.51 -11.24
N LYS A 146 20.46 12.06 -12.44
CA LYS A 146 20.41 13.52 -12.67
C LYS A 146 19.30 14.18 -11.85
N ASN A 147 18.11 13.56 -11.77
CA ASN A 147 17.00 14.09 -11.01
C ASN A 147 17.29 14.07 -9.50
N VAL A 148 17.90 13.00 -8.98
CA VAL A 148 18.37 12.98 -7.58
C VAL A 148 19.33 14.14 -7.30
N VAL A 149 20.31 14.40 -8.17
CA VAL A 149 21.24 15.53 -8.00
C VAL A 149 20.50 16.88 -7.98
N LYS A 150 19.49 17.07 -8.84
CA LYS A 150 18.68 18.30 -8.86
C LYS A 150 17.83 18.45 -7.60
N LEU A 151 17.21 17.38 -7.13
CA LEU A 151 16.44 17.37 -5.88
C LEU A 151 17.34 17.67 -4.67
N LYS A 152 18.55 17.13 -4.63
CA LYS A 152 19.55 17.50 -3.61
C LYS A 152 19.90 18.99 -3.65
N LYS A 153 19.95 19.60 -4.83
CA LYS A 153 20.17 21.06 -4.94
C LYS A 153 19.03 21.86 -4.31
N HIS A 154 17.78 21.45 -4.49
CA HIS A 154 16.63 22.05 -3.79
C HIS A 154 16.78 21.94 -2.27
N ILE A 155 17.27 20.79 -1.77
CA ILE A 155 17.54 20.60 -0.34
C ILE A 155 18.64 21.55 0.16
N GLN A 156 19.73 21.70 -0.60
CA GLN A 156 20.85 22.59 -0.25
C GLN A 156 20.48 24.08 -0.28
N LEU A 157 19.52 24.46 -1.13
CA LEU A 157 18.97 25.81 -1.19
C LEU A 157 17.93 26.09 -0.08
N GLY A 158 17.49 25.06 0.65
CA GLY A 158 16.49 25.17 1.71
C GLY A 158 15.05 25.16 1.23
N ASP A 159 14.78 24.72 -0.01
CA ASP A 159 13.41 24.60 -0.53
C ASP A 159 12.64 23.48 0.18
N ILE A 160 13.33 22.38 0.50
CA ILE A 160 12.83 21.19 1.18
C ILE A 160 13.94 20.58 2.06
N TYR A 161 13.57 19.75 3.03
CA TYR A 161 14.46 18.92 3.84
C TYR A 161 14.61 17.50 3.27
N GLU A 162 13.51 16.95 2.74
CA GLU A 162 13.44 15.64 2.07
C GLU A 162 12.35 15.66 1.01
N VAL A 163 12.51 14.82 0.00
CA VAL A 163 11.47 14.43 -0.95
C VAL A 163 11.54 12.93 -1.24
N ASN A 164 10.39 12.26 -1.26
CA ASN A 164 10.28 10.86 -1.66
C ASN A 164 10.12 10.79 -3.18
N TYR A 165 11.20 10.48 -3.88
CA TYR A 165 11.25 10.40 -5.34
C TYR A 165 11.01 8.97 -5.82
N CYS A 166 10.08 8.80 -6.76
CA CYS A 166 9.67 7.52 -7.30
C CYS A 166 9.84 7.47 -8.83
N GLN A 167 10.05 6.26 -9.35
CA GLN A 167 10.07 5.96 -10.78
C GLN A 167 9.09 4.83 -11.08
N GLU A 168 8.43 4.93 -12.24
CA GLU A 168 7.53 3.90 -12.74
C GLU A 168 8.28 2.89 -13.61
N TYR A 169 7.90 1.62 -13.46
CA TYR A 169 8.17 0.57 -14.42
C TYR A 169 6.84 0.11 -15.01
N ALA A 170 6.75 0.05 -16.34
CA ALA A 170 5.53 -0.32 -17.04
C ALA A 170 5.77 -1.39 -18.12
N ALA A 171 4.71 -2.09 -18.47
CA ALA A 171 4.64 -2.95 -19.65
C ALA A 171 3.25 -2.90 -20.28
N SER A 172 3.21 -3.12 -21.59
CA SER A 172 1.99 -3.11 -22.41
C SER A 172 1.78 -4.44 -23.10
N ASN A 173 0.54 -4.72 -23.52
CA ASN A 173 0.15 -6.00 -24.12
C ASN A 173 0.42 -7.18 -23.18
N VAL A 174 0.22 -6.96 -21.88
CA VAL A 174 0.44 -7.96 -20.84
C VAL A 174 -0.90 -8.49 -20.36
N GLU A 175 -1.03 -9.81 -20.28
CA GLU A 175 -2.14 -10.47 -19.61
C GLU A 175 -1.59 -11.27 -18.42
N ILE A 176 -2.09 -10.99 -17.23
CA ILE A 176 -1.79 -11.75 -16.02
C ILE A 176 -3.07 -12.30 -15.40
N ASN A 177 -2.96 -13.38 -14.61
CA ASN A 177 -3.99 -13.72 -13.63
C ASN A 177 -3.75 -12.88 -12.37
N PRO A 178 -4.56 -11.85 -12.08
CA PRO A 178 -4.29 -10.94 -10.99
C PRO A 178 -4.41 -11.62 -9.62
N ILE A 179 -5.34 -12.57 -9.45
CA ILE A 179 -5.53 -13.27 -8.17
C ILE A 179 -4.28 -14.10 -7.84
N ASP A 180 -3.84 -14.93 -8.78
CA ASP A 180 -2.65 -15.78 -8.57
C ASP A 180 -1.38 -14.96 -8.41
N THR A 181 -1.27 -13.83 -9.14
CA THR A 181 -0.13 -12.92 -9.04
C THR A 181 -0.07 -12.29 -7.65
N TYR A 182 -1.21 -11.90 -7.07
CA TYR A 182 -1.29 -11.36 -5.72
C TYR A 182 -0.88 -12.38 -4.68
N PHE A 183 -1.39 -13.61 -4.73
CA PHE A 183 -0.99 -14.65 -3.77
C PHE A 183 0.49 -15.01 -3.89
N LYS A 184 1.06 -15.03 -5.10
CA LYS A 184 2.52 -15.18 -5.31
C LYS A 184 3.30 -14.02 -4.69
N LEU A 185 2.83 -12.78 -4.86
CA LEU A 185 3.44 -11.59 -4.26
C LEU A 185 3.36 -11.63 -2.74
N ASN A 186 2.20 -11.94 -2.17
CA ASN A 186 1.99 -12.01 -0.73
C ASN A 186 2.83 -13.12 -0.09
N LYS A 187 2.94 -14.29 -0.74
CA LYS A 187 3.81 -15.38 -0.27
C LYS A 187 5.29 -14.99 -0.28
N LYS A 188 5.71 -14.18 -1.25
CA LYS A 188 7.08 -13.64 -1.29
C LYS A 188 7.27 -12.57 -0.21
N SER A 189 6.37 -11.61 -0.10
CA SER A 189 6.47 -10.49 0.84
C SER A 189 5.27 -10.45 1.80
N PRO A 190 5.21 -11.37 2.79
CA PRO A 190 4.12 -11.41 3.76
C PRO A 190 4.23 -10.19 4.68
N THR A 191 3.32 -9.25 4.49
CA THR A 191 3.34 -7.91 5.12
C THR A 191 2.00 -7.57 5.75
N PRO A 192 1.98 -6.82 6.86
CA PRO A 192 0.81 -6.72 7.71
C PRO A 192 -0.38 -5.91 7.16
N PHE A 193 -0.20 -5.22 6.03
CA PHE A 193 -1.22 -4.37 5.42
C PHE A 193 -1.37 -4.67 3.92
N SER A 194 -1.18 -5.94 3.57
CA SER A 194 -1.34 -6.45 2.22
C SER A 194 -2.80 -6.38 1.77
N CYS A 195 -3.05 -6.09 0.50
CA CYS A 195 -4.40 -6.08 -0.04
C CYS A 195 -4.47 -6.40 -1.53
N PHE A 196 -5.63 -6.93 -1.93
CA PHE A 196 -6.06 -7.10 -3.31
C PHE A 196 -7.32 -6.27 -3.55
N VAL A 197 -7.30 -5.43 -4.59
CA VAL A 197 -8.46 -4.62 -4.98
C VAL A 197 -8.78 -4.90 -6.43
N LYS A 198 -10.07 -5.06 -6.73
CA LYS A 198 -10.63 -5.01 -8.06
C LYS A 198 -11.63 -3.85 -8.13
N TYR A 199 -11.42 -2.96 -9.08
CA TYR A 199 -12.35 -1.90 -9.48
C TYR A 199 -12.60 -2.05 -10.97
N HIS A 200 -13.73 -2.68 -11.34
CA HIS A 200 -14.04 -3.08 -12.71
C HIS A 200 -12.92 -3.93 -13.34
N ASP A 201 -12.18 -3.36 -14.28
CA ASP A 201 -11.08 -3.94 -15.04
C ASP A 201 -9.69 -3.60 -14.46
N LYS A 202 -9.66 -2.91 -13.32
CA LYS A 202 -8.43 -2.43 -12.68
C LYS A 202 -8.17 -3.19 -11.39
N PHE A 203 -6.91 -3.53 -11.17
CA PHE A 203 -6.47 -4.37 -10.09
C PHE A 203 -5.30 -3.73 -9.35
N LEU A 204 -5.38 -3.73 -8.02
CA LEU A 204 -4.25 -3.47 -7.13
C LEU A 204 -3.84 -4.79 -6.50
N LEU A 205 -2.55 -5.12 -6.59
CA LEU A 205 -1.93 -6.25 -5.92
C LEU A 205 -0.83 -5.69 -5.01
N CYS A 206 -1.12 -5.51 -3.72
CA CYS A 206 -0.28 -4.73 -2.82
C CYS A 206 0.22 -5.57 -1.65
N ALA A 207 1.54 -5.57 -1.42
CA ALA A 207 2.18 -6.17 -0.25
C ALA A 207 2.75 -5.06 0.65
N SER A 208 1.87 -4.22 1.20
CA SER A 208 2.28 -3.06 1.99
C SER A 208 2.68 -3.45 3.41
N PRO A 209 3.87 -3.01 3.88
CA PRO A 209 4.26 -3.13 5.27
C PRO A 209 3.79 -1.95 6.14
N GLU A 210 3.26 -0.88 5.55
CA GLU A 210 3.07 0.39 6.23
C GLU A 210 1.59 0.71 6.45
N ARG A 211 1.25 1.05 7.71
CA ARG A 211 -0.05 1.60 8.07
C ARG A 211 0.00 3.11 7.93
N PHE A 212 -0.88 3.64 7.09
CA PHE A 212 -1.10 5.08 7.02
C PHE A 212 -1.74 5.56 8.31
N MET A 213 -2.93 5.04 8.63
CA MET A 213 -3.65 5.41 9.84
C MET A 213 -4.68 4.36 10.26
N SER A 214 -4.89 4.24 11.56
CA SER A 214 -5.97 3.44 12.14
C SER A 214 -6.63 4.17 13.29
N LYS A 215 -7.96 4.09 13.38
CA LYS A 215 -8.74 4.65 14.48
C LYS A 215 -9.55 3.58 15.20
N ILE A 216 -9.42 3.55 16.52
CA ILE A 216 -10.27 2.77 17.42
C ILE A 216 -10.86 3.74 18.46
N GLY A 217 -12.18 3.90 18.44
CA GLY A 217 -12.85 4.93 19.24
C GLY A 217 -12.38 6.34 18.85
N ASP A 218 -11.83 7.08 19.81
CA ASP A 218 -11.26 8.41 19.61
C ASP A 218 -9.74 8.40 19.37
N LYS A 219 -9.06 7.25 19.54
CA LYS A 219 -7.62 7.14 19.36
C LYS A 219 -7.27 6.87 17.90
N LEU A 220 -6.56 7.82 17.28
CA LEU A 220 -5.95 7.70 15.96
C LEU A 220 -4.46 7.38 16.11
N ILE A 221 -3.96 6.42 15.32
CA ILE A 221 -2.53 6.10 15.23
C ILE A 221 -2.04 6.17 13.78
N SER A 222 -0.76 6.48 13.59
CA SER A 222 -0.03 6.39 12.32
C SER A 222 1.34 5.74 12.56
N GLN A 223 1.81 4.92 11.61
CA GLN A 223 3.03 4.12 11.76
C GLN A 223 3.96 4.24 10.54
N PRO A 224 4.59 5.41 10.34
CA PRO A 224 5.50 5.62 9.22
C PRO A 224 6.75 4.74 9.31
N ILE A 225 7.28 4.37 8.13
CA ILE A 225 8.49 3.55 7.98
C ILE A 225 9.56 4.34 7.22
N LYS A 226 10.77 4.43 7.79
CA LYS A 226 12.01 4.92 7.15
C LYS A 226 13.16 4.15 7.79
N GLY A 227 14.04 3.56 7.00
CA GLY A 227 14.95 2.51 7.46
C GLY A 227 14.50 1.11 7.05
N THR A 228 15.26 0.48 6.16
CA THR A 228 15.07 -0.93 5.79
C THR A 228 16.43 -1.59 5.56
N ILE A 229 16.65 -2.75 6.16
CA ILE A 229 17.85 -3.54 5.93
C ILE A 229 17.46 -5.00 5.66
N LYS A 230 18.22 -5.68 4.79
CA LYS A 230 18.02 -7.10 4.48
C LYS A 230 18.15 -7.97 5.73
N ARG A 231 17.57 -9.17 5.69
CA ARG A 231 17.88 -10.21 6.69
C ARG A 231 19.30 -10.76 6.49
N GLY A 232 19.92 -11.17 7.59
CA GLY A 232 21.19 -11.88 7.59
C GLY A 232 21.03 -13.34 7.15
N SER A 233 22.11 -13.91 6.64
CA SER A 233 22.18 -15.33 6.26
C SER A 233 22.35 -16.24 7.47
N THR A 234 22.80 -15.67 8.60
CA THR A 234 22.98 -16.34 9.88
C THR A 234 22.34 -15.51 10.99
N SER A 235 21.98 -16.13 12.11
CA SER A 235 21.42 -15.41 13.28
C SER A 235 22.35 -14.29 13.77
N GLN A 236 23.67 -14.51 13.74
CA GLN A 236 24.64 -13.51 14.13
C GLN A 236 24.70 -12.32 13.15
N GLU A 237 24.73 -12.58 11.84
CA GLU A 237 24.68 -11.53 10.83
C GLU A 237 23.35 -10.75 10.91
N ASP A 238 22.24 -11.46 11.15
CA ASP A 238 20.90 -10.86 11.24
C ASP A 238 20.78 -9.87 12.39
N GLU A 239 21.32 -10.22 13.56
CA GLU A 239 21.37 -9.34 14.73
C GLU A 239 22.32 -8.15 14.51
N GLN A 240 23.46 -8.36 13.86
CA GLN A 240 24.38 -7.28 13.50
C GLN A 240 23.72 -6.27 12.56
N LEU A 241 23.01 -6.74 11.54
CA LEU A 241 22.26 -5.87 10.61
C LEU A 241 21.13 -5.12 11.33
N LYS A 242 20.46 -5.76 12.28
CA LYS A 242 19.45 -5.11 13.12
C LYS A 242 20.04 -3.97 13.96
N ILE A 243 21.16 -4.22 14.66
CA ILE A 243 21.88 -3.21 15.45
C ILE A 243 22.43 -2.10 14.54
N GLN A 244 22.91 -2.44 13.34
CA GLN A 244 23.36 -1.47 12.35
C GLN A 244 22.22 -0.52 11.97
N LEU A 245 21.04 -1.04 11.59
CA LEU A 245 19.89 -0.22 11.24
C LEU A 245 19.42 0.63 12.43
N GLN A 246 19.37 0.06 13.62
CA GLN A 246 18.94 0.77 14.84
C GLN A 246 19.79 2.01 15.15
N ASN A 247 21.09 1.94 14.82
CA ASN A 247 22.07 2.98 15.10
C ASN A 247 22.48 3.80 13.86
N ASP A 248 21.88 3.55 12.70
CA ASP A 248 22.21 4.28 11.48
C ASP A 248 21.73 5.74 11.60
N PRO A 249 22.64 6.73 11.62
CA PRO A 249 22.26 8.13 11.82
C PRO A 249 21.42 8.69 10.65
N LYS A 250 21.63 8.21 9.42
CA LYS A 250 20.84 8.63 8.25
C LYS A 250 19.41 8.14 8.41
N GLU A 251 19.22 6.83 8.56
CA GLU A 251 17.88 6.23 8.62
C GLU A 251 17.07 6.74 9.82
N ARG A 252 17.72 6.92 10.98
CA ARG A 252 17.09 7.55 12.15
C ARG A 252 16.67 8.99 11.88
N SER A 253 17.52 9.78 11.22
CA SER A 253 17.21 11.18 10.92
C SER A 253 16.01 11.32 9.98
N GLU A 254 15.93 10.48 8.96
CA GLU A 254 14.79 10.39 8.04
C GLU A 254 13.52 10.01 8.81
N ASN A 255 13.59 8.99 9.67
CA ASN A 255 12.45 8.55 10.46
C ASN A 255 11.95 9.65 11.42
N ILE A 256 12.85 10.30 12.17
CA ILE A 256 12.52 11.40 13.09
C ILE A 256 11.86 12.57 12.37
N MET A 257 12.32 12.90 11.16
CA MET A 257 11.73 13.98 10.37
C MET A 257 10.30 13.65 9.94
N ILE A 258 10.03 12.41 9.52
CA ILE A 258 8.66 11.97 9.22
C ILE A 258 7.79 11.94 10.47
N VAL A 259 8.33 11.53 11.62
CA VAL A 259 7.61 11.59 12.90
C VAL A 259 7.18 13.02 13.20
N ASP A 260 8.04 14.01 13.00
CA ASP A 260 7.68 15.41 13.26
C ASP A 260 6.59 15.91 12.31
N LEU A 261 6.68 15.58 11.01
CA LEU A 261 5.64 15.89 10.04
C LEU A 261 4.29 15.29 10.44
N VAL A 262 4.26 14.00 10.82
CA VAL A 262 3.03 13.31 11.25
C VAL A 262 2.48 13.90 12.55
N ARG A 263 3.34 14.29 13.50
CA ARG A 263 2.92 14.99 14.73
C ARG A 263 2.24 16.32 14.41
N ASN A 264 2.81 17.09 13.49
CA ASN A 264 2.26 18.38 13.06
C ASN A 264 0.91 18.21 12.37
N ASP A 265 0.74 17.15 11.55
CA ASP A 265 -0.54 16.83 10.91
C ASP A 265 -1.60 16.40 11.93
N LEU A 266 -1.25 15.50 12.86
CA LEU A 266 -2.16 15.07 13.93
C LEU A 266 -2.59 16.23 14.83
N ALA A 267 -1.69 17.17 15.13
CA ALA A 267 -1.97 18.32 16.00
C ALA A 267 -3.13 19.20 15.49
N LYS A 268 -3.39 19.23 14.17
CA LYS A 268 -4.50 19.98 13.57
C LYS A 268 -5.88 19.47 14.06
N ILE A 269 -5.99 18.16 14.28
CA ILE A 269 -7.25 17.45 14.56
C ILE A 269 -7.31 16.83 15.96
N ALA A 270 -6.19 16.82 16.69
CA ALA A 270 -6.07 16.25 18.02
C ALA A 270 -6.65 17.15 19.12
N THR A 271 -7.09 16.55 20.21
CA THR A 271 -7.35 17.27 21.47
C THR A 271 -6.06 17.86 22.04
N ARG A 272 -6.19 18.86 22.92
CA ARG A 272 -5.04 19.58 23.45
C ARG A 272 -4.10 18.60 24.19
N ASN A 273 -2.81 18.66 23.86
CA ASN A 273 -1.74 17.87 24.46
C ASN A 273 -1.90 16.33 24.32
N SER A 274 -2.70 15.84 23.37
CA SER A 274 -2.88 14.38 23.20
C SER A 274 -1.93 13.74 22.18
N VAL A 275 -1.24 14.52 21.35
CA VAL A 275 -0.31 13.98 20.34
C VAL A 275 0.93 13.42 21.05
N LYS A 276 1.20 12.12 20.86
CA LYS A 276 2.28 11.40 21.52
C LYS A 276 3.05 10.54 20.53
N VAL A 277 4.37 10.50 20.67
CA VAL A 277 5.21 9.48 20.05
C VAL A 277 5.25 8.30 21.02
N ASP A 278 4.55 7.22 20.68
CA ASP A 278 4.48 6.01 21.51
C ASP A 278 5.75 5.17 21.36
N GLU A 279 6.28 5.09 20.14
CA GLU A 279 7.51 4.37 19.79
C GLU A 279 8.32 5.21 18.81
N LEU A 280 9.64 5.30 18.98
CA LEU A 280 10.52 6.10 18.14
C LEU A 280 11.69 5.25 17.61
N CYS A 281 11.73 5.07 16.29
CA CYS A 281 12.77 4.33 15.58
C CYS A 281 12.94 2.89 16.07
N GLU A 282 11.84 2.21 16.38
CA GLU A 282 11.85 0.81 16.83
C GLU A 282 12.04 -0.15 15.65
N ILE A 283 12.80 -1.23 15.86
CA ILE A 283 13.11 -2.18 14.79
C ILE A 283 12.18 -3.40 14.84
N TYR A 284 11.40 -3.55 13.78
CA TYR A 284 10.51 -4.67 13.55
C TYR A 284 11.10 -5.64 12.53
N THR A 285 11.11 -6.93 12.88
CA THR A 285 11.62 -8.00 12.01
C THR A 285 10.49 -8.61 11.19
N PHE A 286 10.65 -8.60 9.86
CA PHE A 286 9.79 -9.29 8.91
C PHE A 286 10.55 -10.44 8.24
N PRO A 287 9.85 -11.36 7.54
CA PRO A 287 10.52 -12.51 6.92
C PRO A 287 11.64 -12.18 5.94
N GLN A 288 11.61 -11.02 5.27
CA GLN A 288 12.61 -10.64 4.27
C GLN A 288 13.52 -9.46 4.65
N VAL A 289 13.10 -8.62 5.61
CA VAL A 289 13.81 -7.40 5.99
C VAL A 289 13.57 -7.08 7.46
N HIS A 290 14.45 -6.28 8.06
CA HIS A 290 14.12 -5.49 9.26
C HIS A 290 13.71 -4.09 8.83
N GLN A 291 12.76 -3.48 9.52
CA GLN A 291 12.30 -2.13 9.25
C GLN A 291 12.25 -1.29 10.52
N MET A 292 12.58 -0.01 10.37
CA MET A 292 12.48 0.96 11.45
C MET A 292 11.13 1.67 11.36
N ILE A 293 10.34 1.55 12.43
CA ILE A 293 8.97 2.03 12.52
C ILE A 293 8.86 2.94 13.75
N SER A 294 8.12 4.04 13.60
CA SER A 294 7.70 4.86 14.73
C SER A 294 6.18 4.84 14.83
N THR A 295 5.65 4.88 16.04
CA THR A 295 4.20 4.93 16.28
C THR A 295 3.85 6.27 16.89
N ILE A 296 2.98 7.03 16.21
CA ILE A 296 2.47 8.32 16.71
C ILE A 296 0.97 8.15 16.92
N SER A 297 0.45 8.62 18.06
CA SER A 297 -0.98 8.60 18.36
C SER A 297 -1.52 9.95 18.81
N ALA A 298 -2.82 10.12 18.67
CA ALA A 298 -3.57 11.26 19.21
C ALA A 298 -5.01 10.85 19.56
N ALA A 299 -5.59 11.51 20.56
CA ALA A 299 -7.03 11.48 20.80
C ALA A 299 -7.68 12.59 19.95
N LEU A 300 -8.67 12.23 19.13
CA LEU A 300 -9.35 13.15 18.21
C LEU A 300 -10.33 14.06 18.93
N LYS A 301 -10.53 15.28 18.40
CA LYS A 301 -11.64 16.14 18.83
C LYS A 301 -12.99 15.48 18.50
N PRO A 302 -14.03 15.65 19.32
CA PRO A 302 -15.33 14.97 19.12
C PRO A 302 -15.97 15.16 17.74
N GLU A 303 -15.77 16.31 17.11
CA GLU A 303 -16.36 16.69 15.83
C GLU A 303 -15.55 16.27 14.58
N VAL A 304 -14.40 15.60 14.77
CA VAL A 304 -13.51 15.24 13.67
C VAL A 304 -14.02 13.98 12.96
N ASP A 305 -14.51 14.16 11.74
CA ASP A 305 -14.95 13.09 10.86
C ASP A 305 -13.81 12.51 10.00
N PHE A 306 -14.08 11.40 9.30
CA PHE A 306 -13.09 10.73 8.45
C PHE A 306 -12.50 11.66 7.38
N LYS A 307 -13.34 12.50 6.76
CA LYS A 307 -12.89 13.42 5.71
C LYS A 307 -11.90 14.45 6.25
N THR A 308 -12.20 15.01 7.43
CA THR A 308 -11.32 15.95 8.13
C THR A 308 -9.98 15.30 8.49
N ILE A 309 -9.99 14.03 8.90
CA ILE A 309 -8.76 13.27 9.17
C ILE A 309 -7.93 13.12 7.89
N VAL A 310 -8.56 12.68 6.78
CA VAL A 310 -7.87 12.54 5.49
C VAL A 310 -7.28 13.89 5.06
N HIS A 311 -8.04 14.98 5.12
CA HIS A 311 -7.56 16.30 4.70
C HIS A 311 -6.39 16.82 5.55
N ALA A 312 -6.33 16.43 6.82
CA ALA A 312 -5.22 16.83 7.70
C ALA A 312 -3.94 16.01 7.48
N LEU A 313 -4.06 14.71 7.18
CA LEU A 313 -2.94 13.76 7.15
C LEU A 313 -2.46 13.39 5.74
N PHE A 314 -3.32 13.47 4.72
CA PHE A 314 -3.06 12.97 3.38
C PHE A 314 -2.34 14.01 2.49
N PRO A 315 -1.42 13.58 1.59
CA PRO A 315 -0.82 12.25 1.52
C PRO A 315 0.17 11.99 2.67
N MET A 316 0.56 10.73 2.84
CA MET A 316 1.46 10.32 3.90
C MET A 316 2.79 11.05 3.82
N GLY A 317 3.31 11.51 4.97
CA GLY A 317 4.63 12.15 5.04
C GLY A 317 5.74 11.29 4.44
N SER A 318 5.71 9.99 4.72
CA SER A 318 6.68 9.00 4.21
C SER A 318 6.74 8.92 2.68
N MET A 319 5.65 9.25 1.99
CA MET A 319 5.51 9.18 0.54
C MET A 319 5.52 10.56 -0.15
N THR A 320 5.80 11.63 0.59
CA THR A 320 5.85 13.00 0.06
C THR A 320 7.19 13.66 0.33
N GLY A 321 7.37 14.32 1.47
CA GLY A 321 8.55 15.09 1.82
C GLY A 321 8.19 16.24 2.76
N ALA A 322 9.19 17.03 3.13
CA ALA A 322 9.03 18.13 4.08
C ALA A 322 9.71 19.40 3.55
N PRO A 323 9.06 20.57 3.49
CA PRO A 323 7.61 20.80 3.68
C PRO A 323 6.75 20.10 2.61
N LYS A 324 5.58 19.59 3.00
CA LYS A 324 4.76 18.68 2.18
C LYS A 324 4.37 19.26 0.81
N ILE A 325 3.83 20.48 0.78
CA ILE A 325 3.36 21.12 -0.46
C ILE A 325 4.51 21.29 -1.45
N ARG A 326 5.63 21.88 -1.00
CA ARG A 326 6.79 22.12 -1.86
C ARG A 326 7.42 20.83 -2.37
N ALA A 327 7.48 19.79 -1.52
CA ALA A 327 7.94 18.48 -1.94
C ALA A 327 7.04 17.87 -3.03
N MET A 328 5.71 18.02 -2.93
CA MET A 328 4.77 17.52 -3.94
C MET A 328 4.87 18.28 -5.28
N GLU A 329 5.14 19.59 -5.27
CA GLU A 329 5.44 20.35 -6.49
C GLU A 329 6.69 19.83 -7.20
N LEU A 330 7.75 19.54 -6.43
CA LEU A 330 9.00 18.99 -6.95
C LEU A 330 8.81 17.55 -7.45
N ILE A 331 8.00 16.74 -6.77
CA ILE A 331 7.61 15.40 -7.24
C ILE A 331 6.97 15.51 -8.63
N GLU A 332 5.99 16.38 -8.81
CA GLU A 332 5.35 16.59 -10.11
C GLU A 332 6.35 17.09 -11.17
N GLN A 333 7.32 17.92 -10.78
CA GLN A 333 8.34 18.43 -11.70
C GLN A 333 9.35 17.36 -12.16
N TYR A 334 9.67 16.38 -11.31
CA TYR A 334 10.80 15.45 -11.53
C TYR A 334 10.41 13.99 -11.78
N GLU A 335 9.19 13.58 -11.45
CA GLU A 335 8.62 12.30 -11.90
C GLU A 335 8.10 12.41 -13.33
N ASP A 336 8.05 11.29 -14.06
CA ASP A 336 7.61 11.23 -15.46
C ASP A 336 6.25 10.50 -15.60
N ALA A 337 5.57 10.24 -14.48
CA ALA A 337 4.31 9.50 -14.43
C ALA A 337 3.44 10.00 -13.28
N LYS A 338 2.12 9.96 -13.49
CA LYS A 338 1.15 10.24 -12.42
C LYS A 338 1.07 8.99 -11.53
N ARG A 339 1.22 9.16 -10.21
CA ARG A 339 1.26 8.03 -9.28
C ARG A 339 -0.06 7.26 -9.19
N GLY A 340 -1.20 7.93 -9.40
CA GLY A 340 -2.51 7.30 -9.33
C GLY A 340 -2.73 6.67 -7.95
N LEU A 341 -3.09 5.38 -7.93
CA LEU A 341 -3.31 4.67 -6.66
C LEU A 341 -2.01 4.37 -5.89
N TYR A 342 -0.84 4.36 -6.54
CA TYR A 342 0.44 4.24 -5.83
C TYR A 342 0.68 5.47 -4.94
N SER A 343 1.26 5.30 -3.75
CA SER A 343 1.34 6.32 -2.69
C SER A 343 -0.01 6.85 -2.20
N GLY A 344 -1.12 6.21 -2.60
CA GLY A 344 -2.44 6.40 -2.01
C GLY A 344 -2.64 5.52 -0.78
N THR A 345 -3.90 5.25 -0.47
CA THR A 345 -4.30 4.38 0.65
C THR A 345 -5.48 3.49 0.28
N VAL A 346 -5.51 2.26 0.81
CA VAL A 346 -6.66 1.37 0.76
C VAL A 346 -6.97 0.87 2.16
N GLY A 347 -8.27 0.74 2.47
CA GLY A 347 -8.71 0.29 3.76
C GLY A 347 -10.21 0.16 3.88
N TYR A 348 -10.67 0.18 5.12
CA TYR A 348 -12.08 0.04 5.45
C TYR A 348 -12.47 0.94 6.63
N ILE A 349 -13.74 1.30 6.65
CA ILE A 349 -14.42 1.97 7.77
C ILE A 349 -15.54 1.05 8.23
N LYS A 350 -15.57 0.74 9.53
CA LYS A 350 -16.59 -0.09 10.18
C LYS A 350 -17.85 0.74 10.47
N PRO A 351 -19.00 0.10 10.75
CA PRO A 351 -20.24 0.79 11.13
C PRO A 351 -20.10 1.71 12.37
N ASN A 352 -19.19 1.39 13.29
CA ASN A 352 -18.88 2.21 14.47
C ASN A 352 -17.86 3.33 14.17
N SER A 353 -17.56 3.58 12.89
CA SER A 353 -16.58 4.54 12.40
C SER A 353 -15.11 4.21 12.65
N ASP A 354 -14.76 3.10 13.31
CA ASP A 354 -13.37 2.63 13.37
C ASP A 354 -12.84 2.31 11.97
N PHE A 355 -11.55 2.48 11.75
CA PHE A 355 -10.95 2.22 10.43
C PHE A 355 -9.50 1.79 10.51
N ASP A 356 -9.01 1.19 9.43
CA ASP A 356 -7.60 0.90 9.19
C ASP A 356 -7.29 1.07 7.70
N PHE A 357 -6.21 1.79 7.42
CA PHE A 357 -5.82 2.24 6.09
C PHE A 357 -4.31 2.08 5.92
N ASN A 358 -3.90 1.46 4.83
CA ASN A 358 -2.50 1.20 4.52
C ASN A 358 -1.86 2.34 3.71
N VAL A 359 -0.57 2.26 3.43
CA VAL A 359 0.07 3.02 2.34
C VAL A 359 0.20 2.11 1.13
N VAL A 360 -0.22 2.57 -0.06
CA VAL A 360 -0.09 1.76 -1.28
C VAL A 360 1.35 1.82 -1.80
N ILE A 361 2.15 0.88 -1.34
CA ILE A 361 3.54 0.64 -1.75
C ILE A 361 3.78 -0.85 -1.96
N ARG A 362 4.90 -1.20 -2.60
CA ARG A 362 5.25 -2.59 -2.97
C ARG A 362 4.07 -3.26 -3.68
N SER A 363 3.54 -2.54 -4.67
CA SER A 363 2.28 -2.87 -5.32
C SER A 363 2.42 -2.93 -6.84
N ILE A 364 1.67 -3.85 -7.43
CA ILE A 364 1.44 -3.93 -8.87
C ILE A 364 0.07 -3.32 -9.14
N LEU A 365 0.01 -2.45 -10.14
CA LEU A 365 -1.21 -1.91 -10.71
C LEU A 365 -1.43 -2.55 -12.07
N TYR A 366 -2.64 -3.03 -12.34
CA TYR A 366 -2.95 -3.71 -13.59
C TYR A 366 -4.31 -3.27 -14.12
N ASN A 367 -4.37 -2.91 -15.40
CA ASN A 367 -5.61 -2.67 -16.12
C ASN A 367 -5.75 -3.76 -17.19
N SER A 368 -6.72 -4.65 -17.00
CA SER A 368 -6.92 -5.80 -17.88
C SER A 368 -7.51 -5.44 -19.23
N SER A 369 -8.32 -4.38 -19.33
CA SER A 369 -8.92 -3.97 -20.60
C SER A 369 -7.87 -3.34 -21.53
N LEU A 370 -6.97 -2.55 -20.96
CA LEU A 370 -5.86 -1.92 -21.68
C LEU A 370 -4.63 -2.83 -21.81
N LYS A 371 -4.60 -3.97 -21.10
CA LYS A 371 -3.45 -4.88 -21.00
C LYS A 371 -2.18 -4.14 -20.57
N LYS A 372 -2.35 -3.21 -19.62
CA LYS A 372 -1.30 -2.35 -19.06
C LYS A 372 -1.02 -2.77 -17.63
N ILE A 373 0.25 -2.90 -17.29
CA ILE A 373 0.71 -3.21 -15.94
C ILE A 373 1.81 -2.23 -15.57
N SER A 374 1.80 -1.75 -14.33
CA SER A 374 2.88 -0.95 -13.80
C SER A 374 3.13 -1.20 -12.32
N TYR A 375 4.31 -0.81 -11.87
CA TYR A 375 4.62 -0.64 -10.46
C TYR A 375 5.56 0.54 -10.30
N PHE A 376 5.55 1.13 -9.11
CA PHE A 376 6.46 2.20 -8.75
C PHE A 376 7.41 1.74 -7.64
N VAL A 377 8.62 2.27 -7.68
CA VAL A 377 9.60 2.18 -6.60
C VAL A 377 10.26 3.52 -6.41
N GLY A 378 10.68 3.80 -5.17
CA GLY A 378 11.30 5.07 -4.83
C GLY A 378 11.90 5.06 -3.43
N GLY A 379 12.43 6.21 -3.04
CA GLY A 379 13.11 6.40 -1.76
C GLY A 379 13.17 7.86 -1.35
N ALA A 380 13.53 8.05 -0.08
CA ALA A 380 13.78 9.36 0.49
C ALA A 380 15.06 9.96 -0.09
N ILE A 381 14.97 11.13 -0.71
CA ILE A 381 16.13 11.91 -1.11
C ILE A 381 16.39 12.94 -0.01
N THR A 382 17.55 12.81 0.64
CA THR A 382 18.05 13.75 1.64
C THR A 382 19.37 14.38 1.18
N ASN A 383 19.91 15.32 1.96
CA ASN A 383 21.24 15.87 1.68
C ASN A 383 22.35 14.80 1.71
N LEU A 384 22.13 13.71 2.47
CA LEU A 384 23.06 12.58 2.60
C LEU A 384 22.89 11.51 1.52
N SER A 385 21.83 11.56 0.71
CA SER A 385 21.58 10.58 -0.34
C SER A 385 22.69 10.55 -1.38
N GLU A 386 23.09 9.36 -1.78
CA GLU A 386 24.03 9.12 -2.88
C GLU A 386 23.24 8.58 -4.08
N PRO A 387 23.20 9.28 -5.23
CA PRO A 387 22.31 8.93 -6.35
C PRO A 387 22.34 7.46 -6.77
N GLU A 388 23.54 6.85 -6.83
CA GLU A 388 23.71 5.45 -7.20
C GLU A 388 23.10 4.50 -6.16
N LYS A 389 23.31 4.78 -4.86
CA LYS A 389 22.74 3.98 -3.77
C LYS A 389 21.21 4.07 -3.74
N GLU A 390 20.65 5.25 -4.00
CA GLU A 390 19.19 5.44 -4.11
C GLU A 390 18.59 4.65 -5.27
N TYR A 391 19.30 4.57 -6.40
CA TYR A 391 18.88 3.74 -7.52
C TYR A 391 18.97 2.24 -7.20
N GLU A 392 20.04 1.80 -6.53
CA GLU A 392 20.19 0.41 -6.05
C GLU A 392 19.09 0.03 -5.04
N GLU A 393 18.70 0.96 -4.15
CA GLU A 393 17.59 0.75 -3.22
C GLU A 393 16.25 0.57 -3.95
N CYS A 394 15.99 1.33 -5.01
CA CYS A 394 14.82 1.13 -5.86
C CYS A 394 14.78 -0.29 -6.44
N LEU A 395 15.92 -0.79 -6.95
CA LEU A 395 16.01 -2.15 -7.48
C LEU A 395 15.80 -3.22 -6.39
N LEU A 396 16.30 -2.98 -5.18
CA LEU A 396 16.08 -3.86 -4.03
C LEU A 396 14.59 -3.93 -3.67
N LYS A 397 13.91 -2.79 -3.60
CA LYS A 397 12.46 -2.68 -3.35
C LYS A 397 11.63 -3.35 -4.45
N ALA A 398 12.10 -3.32 -5.70
CA ALA A 398 11.43 -3.95 -6.85
C ALA A 398 11.61 -5.47 -6.91
N LYS A 399 12.57 -6.06 -6.17
CA LYS A 399 12.99 -7.46 -6.32
C LYS A 399 11.84 -8.45 -6.22
N ALA A 400 11.00 -8.35 -5.18
CA ALA A 400 9.88 -9.27 -4.97
C ALA A 400 8.86 -9.20 -6.12
N ILE A 401 8.55 -8.00 -6.62
CA ILE A 401 7.64 -7.79 -7.75
C ILE A 401 8.24 -8.40 -9.03
N ASN A 402 9.52 -8.13 -9.30
CA ASN A 402 10.20 -8.65 -10.47
C ASN A 402 10.29 -10.19 -10.46
N GLU A 403 10.53 -10.81 -9.31
CA GLU A 403 10.52 -12.28 -9.20
C GLU A 403 9.13 -12.87 -9.51
N VAL A 404 8.07 -12.25 -9.04
CA VAL A 404 6.68 -12.70 -9.27
C VAL A 404 6.28 -12.55 -10.74
N LEU A 405 6.67 -11.45 -11.37
CA LEU A 405 6.43 -11.17 -12.79
C LEU A 405 7.43 -11.89 -13.71
N LYS A 406 8.43 -12.60 -13.15
CA LYS A 406 9.62 -13.08 -13.87
C LYS A 406 10.19 -12.01 -14.81
N ALA A 407 10.22 -10.78 -14.32
CA ALA A 407 10.75 -9.64 -15.04
C ALA A 407 12.27 -9.68 -14.97
N HIS A 408 12.91 -9.68 -16.14
CA HIS A 408 14.35 -9.49 -16.23
C HIS A 408 14.63 -7.98 -16.30
N PRO A 409 15.32 -7.38 -15.32
CA PRO A 409 15.73 -5.99 -15.42
C PRO A 409 16.71 -5.87 -16.59
N THR A 410 16.27 -5.25 -17.69
CA THR A 410 17.18 -4.93 -18.79
C THR A 410 17.94 -3.66 -18.44
N LEU A 411 19.24 -3.78 -18.18
CA LEU A 411 20.15 -2.65 -18.36
C LEU A 411 20.09 -2.26 -19.85
N PRO A 412 19.84 -0.98 -20.20
CA PRO A 412 19.93 -0.57 -21.60
C PRO A 412 21.34 -0.88 -22.10
N LYS A 413 21.45 -1.68 -23.16
CA LYS A 413 22.71 -1.80 -23.90
C LYS A 413 23.03 -0.41 -24.42
N GLY A 414 24.10 0.19 -23.91
CA GLY A 414 24.64 1.44 -24.43
C GLY A 414 24.87 1.30 -25.92
N GLY A 415 24.15 2.10 -26.70
CA GLY A 415 24.46 2.33 -28.10
C GLY A 415 25.65 3.27 -28.18
N LEU A 416 26.83 2.72 -28.36
CA LEU A 416 27.97 3.39 -28.97
C LEU A 416 28.44 2.51 -30.12
N THR A 417 27.88 2.78 -31.30
CA THR A 417 28.57 2.99 -32.58
C THR A 417 27.56 3.48 -33.59
#